data_AF-A0A7Z0E3D9-F1
#
_entry.id   AF-A0A7Z0E3D9-F1
#
_cell.length_a   1.000
_cell.length_b   1.000
_cell.length_c   1.000
_cell.angle_alpha   90.00
_cell.angle_beta   90.00
_cell.angle_gamma   90.00
#
_symmetry.space_group_name_H-M   'P 1'
#
loop_
_entity.id
_entity.type
_entity.pdbx_description
1 polymer ?
#
loop_
_entity_poly.entity_id
_entity_poly.type
_entity_poly.pdbx_seq_one_letter_code
_entity_poly.pdbx_strand_id
1 'polypeptide(L)'
;MTAIVRVFSAGSLRHAFPVIIDAFTAATGIRISLSLGPAGLLRERIEAGEEFDLFASANMAHPRRLVEIGMAEQVICFARNRLCVIARADLGLTTKNFVDVWPTPE
;
A
#
# COMPACT_ATOMS: atom_id res chain seq x y z
N MET A 1 1.21 19.79 23.00
CA MET A 1 0.34 18.91 22.19
C MET A 1 1.25 17.99 21.40
N THR A 2 1.26 16.68 21.68
CA THR A 2 1.99 15.72 20.82
C THR A 2 1.20 15.53 19.53
N ALA A 3 1.70 16.06 18.42
CA ALA A 3 1.09 15.88 17.11
C ALA A 3 1.10 14.38 16.74
N ILE A 4 -0.05 13.86 16.30
CA ILE A 4 -0.18 12.49 15.81
C ILE A 4 0.06 12.52 14.30
N VAL A 5 0.96 11.67 13.82
CA VAL A 5 1.21 11.50 12.37
C VAL A 5 0.14 10.60 11.77
N ARG A 6 -0.60 11.10 10.80
CA ARG A 6 -1.68 10.41 10.07
C ARG A 6 -1.12 9.74 8.83
N VAL A 7 -1.18 8.43 8.79
CA VAL A 7 -0.66 7.61 7.70
C VAL A 7 -1.80 6.92 6.97
N PHE A 8 -1.93 7.17 5.68
CA PHE A 8 -2.80 6.41 4.79
C PHE A 8 -1.96 5.37 4.06
N SER A 9 -2.36 4.11 4.12
CA SER A 9 -1.59 3.01 3.54
C SER A 9 -2.47 2.03 2.77
N ALA A 10 -1.94 1.55 1.64
CA ALA A 10 -2.49 0.41 0.94
C ALA A 10 -2.59 -0.82 1.87
N GLY A 11 -3.69 -1.56 1.78
CA GLY A 11 -3.94 -2.74 2.61
C GLY A 11 -2.92 -3.89 2.44
N SER A 12 -2.15 -3.89 1.36
CA SER A 12 -1.03 -4.84 1.16
C SER A 12 0.09 -4.68 2.19
N LEU A 13 0.20 -3.51 2.84
CA LEU A 13 1.24 -3.20 3.82
C LEU A 13 0.78 -3.41 5.28
N ARG A 14 -0.41 -3.99 5.50
CA ARG A 14 -1.02 -4.18 6.83
C ARG A 14 -0.14 -4.93 7.84
N HIS A 15 0.78 -5.77 7.37
CA HIS A 15 1.69 -6.54 8.22
C HIS A 15 3.02 -5.83 8.45
N ALA A 16 3.43 -4.94 7.55
CA ALA A 16 4.69 -4.20 7.66
C ALA A 16 4.54 -2.97 8.56
N PHE A 17 3.43 -2.23 8.43
CA PHE A 17 3.22 -0.99 9.16
C PHE A 17 3.21 -1.13 10.69
N PRO A 18 2.60 -2.14 11.32
CA PRO A 18 2.64 -2.28 12.78
C PRO A 18 4.06 -2.31 13.33
N VAL A 19 4.94 -3.11 12.72
CA VAL A 19 6.36 -3.21 13.12
C VAL A 19 7.09 -1.88 12.92
N ILE A 20 6.83 -1.17 11.81
CA ILE A 20 7.40 0.16 11.54
C ILE A 20 6.92 1.18 12.58
N ILE A 21 5.63 1.16 12.90
CA ILE A 21 5.00 2.08 13.86
C ILE A 21 5.58 1.86 15.27
N ASP A 22 5.71 0.61 15.71
CA ASP A 22 6.27 0.28 17.01
C ASP A 22 7.72 0.77 17.12
N ALA A 23 8.55 0.48 16.12
CA ALA A 23 9.93 0.93 16.07
C ALA A 23 10.06 2.47 16.04
N PHE A 24 9.25 3.14 15.21
CA PHE A 24 9.25 4.60 15.09
C PHE A 24 8.77 5.27 16.38
N THR A 25 7.71 4.74 17.00
CA THR A 25 7.16 5.26 18.25
C THR A 25 8.17 5.09 19.40
N ALA A 26 8.85 3.95 19.47
CA ALA A 26 9.90 3.69 20.46
C ALA A 26 11.10 4.64 20.30
N ALA A 27 11.49 4.94 19.05
CA ALA A 27 12.64 5.80 18.76
C ALA A 27 12.36 7.30 18.94
N THR A 28 11.12 7.75 18.70
CA THR A 28 10.80 9.19 18.60
C THR A 28 9.79 9.67 19.65
N GLY A 29 9.03 8.77 20.26
CA GLY A 29 7.87 9.09 21.10
C GLY A 29 6.65 9.63 20.33
N ILE A 30 6.72 9.74 18.99
CA ILE A 30 5.62 10.23 18.15
C ILE A 30 4.63 9.11 17.89
N ARG A 31 3.33 9.40 18.08
CA ARG A 31 2.25 8.44 17.81
C ARG A 31 1.83 8.50 16.35
N ILE A 32 1.47 7.35 15.79
CA ILE A 32 0.95 7.21 14.43
C ILE A 32 -0.52 6.80 14.48
N SER A 33 -1.36 7.47 13.68
CA SER A 33 -2.71 7.02 13.33
C SER A 33 -2.66 6.40 11.93
N LEU A 34 -2.92 5.10 11.83
CA LEU A 34 -2.86 4.36 10.56
C LEU A 34 -4.26 4.09 10.01
N SER A 35 -4.52 4.53 8.78
CA SER A 35 -5.69 4.15 7.99
C SER A 35 -5.28 3.23 6.85
N LEU A 36 -5.84 2.02 6.82
CA LEU A 36 -5.59 1.01 5.78
C LEU A 36 -6.78 0.93 4.82
N GLY A 37 -6.50 0.78 3.52
CA GLY A 37 -7.56 0.61 2.51
C GLY A 37 -7.02 0.40 1.09
N PRO A 38 -7.91 0.30 0.10
CA PRO A 38 -7.52 0.33 -1.32
C PRO A 38 -6.85 1.68 -1.65
N ALA A 39 -5.68 1.64 -2.29
CA ALA A 39 -4.89 2.85 -2.53
C ALA A 39 -5.64 3.91 -3.36
N GLY A 40 -6.48 3.48 -4.32
CA GLY A 40 -7.33 4.37 -5.11
C GLY A 40 -8.34 5.16 -4.25
N LEU A 41 -9.03 4.47 -3.33
CA LEU A 41 -10.01 5.11 -2.43
C LEU A 41 -9.33 6.04 -1.42
N LEU A 42 -8.15 5.66 -0.91
CA LEU A 42 -7.37 6.54 -0.01
C LEU A 42 -6.91 7.80 -0.74
N ARG A 43 -6.47 7.69 -1.99
CA ARG A 43 -6.18 8.85 -2.84
C ARG A 43 -7.41 9.74 -3.01
N GLU A 44 -8.58 9.17 -3.30
CA GLU A 44 -9.82 9.94 -3.45
C GLU A 44 -10.20 10.69 -2.17
N ARG A 45 -9.97 10.08 -1.00
CA ARG A 45 -10.16 10.76 0.31
C ARG A 45 -9.20 11.94 0.50
N ILE A 46 -7.93 11.78 0.10
CA ILE A 46 -6.96 12.88 0.10
C ILE A 46 -7.41 13.99 -0.87
N GLU A 47 -7.83 13.63 -2.08
CA GLU A 47 -8.35 14.56 -3.08
C GLU A 47 -9.62 15.29 -2.59
N ALA A 48 -10.40 14.65 -1.71
CA ALA A 48 -11.57 15.25 -1.04
C ALA A 48 -11.21 16.13 0.18
N GLY A 49 -9.92 16.29 0.50
CA GLY A 49 -9.44 17.19 1.56
C GLY A 49 -9.28 16.53 2.93
N GLU A 50 -9.26 15.20 3.02
CA GLU A 50 -8.96 14.54 4.29
C GLU A 50 -7.48 14.73 4.67
N GLU A 51 -7.23 15.15 5.92
CA GLU A 51 -5.89 15.40 6.43
C GLU A 51 -5.04 14.11 6.46
N PHE A 52 -3.83 14.20 5.92
CA PHE A 52 -2.84 13.15 5.95
C PHE A 52 -1.43 13.75 6.07
N ASP A 53 -0.51 12.99 6.67
CA ASP A 53 0.91 13.36 6.76
C ASP A 53 1.78 12.44 5.87
N LEU A 54 1.34 11.20 5.65
CA LEU A 54 2.04 10.23 4.80
C LEU A 54 1.04 9.37 4.03
N PHE A 55 1.27 9.21 2.72
CA PHE A 55 0.50 8.32 1.86
C PHE A 55 1.39 7.22 1.24
N ALA A 56 1.15 5.97 1.63
CA ALA A 56 1.85 4.79 1.14
C ALA A 56 0.95 3.98 0.19
N SER A 57 1.20 4.10 -1.11
CA SER A 57 0.39 3.47 -2.16
C SER A 57 1.02 2.16 -2.68
N ALA A 58 0.17 1.23 -3.13
CA ALA A 58 0.59 0.04 -3.87
C ALA A 58 0.85 0.31 -5.37
N ASN A 59 0.50 1.50 -5.86
CA ASN A 59 0.70 1.93 -7.25
C ASN A 59 1.28 3.35 -7.28
N MET A 60 2.39 3.53 -8.00
CA MET A 60 3.10 4.81 -8.13
C MET A 60 2.28 5.90 -8.83
N ALA A 61 1.25 5.56 -9.62
CA ALA A 61 0.40 6.54 -10.27
C ALA A 61 -0.37 7.40 -9.24
N HIS A 62 -0.82 6.82 -8.13
CA HIS A 62 -1.59 7.55 -7.11
C HIS A 62 -0.79 8.68 -6.42
N PRO A 63 0.39 8.43 -5.82
CA PRO A 63 1.17 9.50 -5.19
C PRO A 63 1.71 10.51 -6.21
N ARG A 64 2.04 10.08 -7.45
CA ARG A 64 2.44 11.01 -8.53
C ARG A 64 1.32 11.99 -8.85
N ARG A 65 0.08 11.50 -8.98
CA ARG A 65 -1.09 12.35 -9.19
C ARG A 65 -1.26 13.38 -8.08
N LEU A 66 -1.08 13.00 -6.82
CA LEU A 66 -1.18 13.93 -5.69
C LEU A 66 -0.10 15.03 -5.74
N VAL A 67 1.12 14.70 -6.16
CA VAL A 67 2.16 15.72 -6.39
C VAL A 67 1.81 16.64 -7.56
N GLU A 68 1.31 16.09 -8.68
CA GLU A 68 0.91 16.89 -9.85
C GLU A 68 -0.17 17.93 -9.53
N ILE A 69 -1.08 17.64 -8.59
CA ILE A 69 -2.14 18.56 -8.15
C ILE A 69 -1.74 19.40 -6.94
N GLY A 70 -0.49 19.33 -6.49
CA GLY A 70 0.03 20.14 -5.37
C GLY A 70 -0.45 19.72 -3.98
N MET A 71 -0.97 18.48 -3.83
CA MET A 71 -1.41 17.94 -2.55
C MET A 71 -0.33 17.13 -1.81
N ALA A 72 0.79 16.81 -2.46
CA ALA A 72 1.94 16.16 -1.88
C ALA A 72 3.24 16.75 -2.44
N GLU A 73 4.35 16.63 -1.71
CA GLU A 73 5.63 17.22 -2.12
C GLU A 73 6.54 16.25 -2.87
N GLN A 74 6.69 15.01 -2.36
CA GLN A 74 7.66 14.05 -2.86
C GLN A 74 7.06 12.66 -3.03
N VAL A 75 7.48 11.95 -4.09
CA VAL A 75 7.17 10.52 -4.30
C VAL A 75 8.47 9.70 -4.28
N ILE A 76 8.48 8.65 -3.47
CA ILE A 76 9.61 7.72 -3.35
C ILE A 76 9.12 6.29 -3.60
N CYS A 77 9.80 5.56 -4.49
CA CYS A 77 9.59 4.11 -4.63
C CYS A 77 10.38 3.39 -3.53
N PHE A 78 9.69 2.93 -2.48
CA PHE A 78 10.32 2.27 -1.33
C PHE A 78 10.22 0.74 -1.37
N ALA A 79 9.29 0.19 -2.14
CA ALA A 79 9.07 -1.25 -2.26
C ALA A 79 8.54 -1.64 -3.65
N ARG A 80 8.71 -2.91 -4.01
CA ARG A 80 8.14 -3.53 -5.21
C ARG A 80 7.48 -4.85 -4.85
N ASN A 81 6.46 -5.23 -5.59
CA ASN A 81 5.83 -6.54 -5.46
C ASN A 81 5.76 -7.23 -6.84
N ARG A 82 5.58 -8.54 -6.84
CA ARG A 82 5.37 -9.35 -8.05
C ARG A 82 4.05 -10.11 -7.90
N LEU A 83 3.19 -10.00 -8.92
CA LEU A 83 2.02 -10.85 -8.99
C LEU A 83 2.48 -12.29 -9.24
N CYS A 84 2.02 -13.20 -8.41
CA CYS A 84 2.34 -14.62 -8.47
C CYS A 84 1.06 -15.43 -8.32
N VAL A 85 1.05 -16.62 -8.91
CA VAL A 85 0.02 -17.62 -8.69
C VAL A 85 0.62 -18.71 -7.82
N ILE A 86 -0.08 -19.06 -6.75
CA ILE A 86 0.27 -20.17 -5.88
C ILE A 86 -0.76 -21.27 -6.14
N ALA A 87 -0.27 -22.45 -6.50
CA ALA A 87 -1.09 -23.60 -6.83
C ALA A 87 -0.58 -24.84 -6.09
N ARG A 88 -1.43 -25.85 -5.99
CA ARG A 88 -1.03 -27.16 -5.44
C ARG A 88 0.01 -27.80 -6.35
N ALA A 89 0.99 -28.48 -5.75
CA ALA A 89 2.11 -29.07 -6.49
C ALA A 89 1.67 -30.13 -7.52
N ASP A 90 0.56 -30.84 -7.25
CA ASP A 90 0.02 -31.88 -8.12
C ASP A 90 -0.68 -31.35 -9.37
N LEU A 91 -0.94 -30.05 -9.46
CA LEU A 91 -1.48 -29.42 -10.68
C LEU A 91 -0.43 -29.29 -11.80
N GLY A 92 0.85 -29.58 -11.51
CA GLY A 92 1.92 -29.44 -12.50
C GLY A 92 2.03 -28.02 -13.08
N LEU A 93 1.60 -27.01 -12.32
CA LEU A 93 1.57 -25.63 -12.78
C LEU A 93 3.00 -25.10 -12.97
N THR A 94 3.25 -24.56 -14.14
CA THR A 94 4.48 -23.88 -14.54
C THR A 94 4.10 -22.51 -15.10
N THR A 95 5.09 -21.64 -15.29
CA THR A 95 4.88 -20.37 -15.99
C THR A 95 4.47 -20.55 -17.46
N LYS A 96 4.68 -21.73 -18.06
CA LYS A 96 4.40 -22.01 -19.48
C LYS A 96 2.98 -22.51 -19.73
N ASN A 97 2.43 -23.32 -18.83
CA ASN A 97 1.11 -23.92 -18.95
C ASN A 97 0.07 -23.20 -18.06
N PHE A 98 0.38 -22.01 -17.56
CA PHE A 98 -0.47 -21.29 -16.60
C PHE A 98 -1.91 -21.12 -17.10
N VAL A 99 -2.08 -20.67 -18.35
CA VAL A 99 -3.39 -20.44 -18.95
C VAL A 99 -4.13 -21.75 -19.21
N ASP A 100 -3.41 -22.81 -19.57
CA ASP A 100 -4.00 -24.12 -19.88
C ASP A 100 -4.50 -24.85 -18.62
N VAL A 101 -3.81 -24.64 -17.50
CA VAL A 101 -4.15 -25.21 -16.18
C VAL A 101 -5.12 -24.30 -15.41
N TRP A 102 -5.32 -23.05 -15.87
CA TRP A 102 -6.29 -22.15 -15.27
C TRP A 102 -7.70 -22.70 -15.53
N PRO A 103 -8.46 -23.08 -14.49
CA PRO A 103 -9.77 -23.67 -14.70
C PRO A 103 -10.68 -22.66 -15.40
N THR A 104 -11.25 -23.05 -16.55
CA THR A 104 -12.46 -22.40 -17.06
C THR A 104 -13.53 -22.54 -15.97
N PRO A 105 -14.17 -21.44 -15.54
CA PRO A 105 -15.32 -21.55 -14.67
C PRO A 105 -16.39 -22.37 -15.40
N GLU A 106 -16.96 -23.37 -14.72
CA GLU A 106 -18.24 -23.97 -15.12
C GLU A 106 -19.38 -22.93 -14.99
#